data_AF-A0A836XH39-F1
#
_entry.id   AF-A0A836XH39-F1
#
_cell.length_a   1.000
_cell.length_b   1.000
_cell.length_c   1.000
_cell.angle_alpha   90.00
_cell.angle_beta   90.00
_cell.angle_gamma   90.00
#
_symmetry.space_group_name_H-M   'P 1'
#
loop_
_entity.id
_entity.type
_entity.pdbx_description
1 polymer ?
#
loop_
_entity_poly.entity_id
_entity_poly.type
_entity_poly.pdbx_seq_one_letter_code
_entity_poly.pdbx_strand_id
1 'polypeptide(L)'
;MEDADCEVDPMLGSCIVTPDDGMDYTLVVGGDDPRGCAAGAMACTAFAGGTFEASTNCAGYDRAPMSGEAAETTVFQWPTLTCRTALDGEPEGQTDGQVCTWNLISASTEEGRNYVDYGDCGIVHTNRPYYPLDPWQVPPTDDARLDDAEWLAESDWVQAQARSSACVCCHSEDATPDGPSRWSVDAGPLWVDTMSNEALALFAGHTNSSVLGAFDPADNNGFDRVNSALPTTDVDRMWAFFQGELDRRGVTDSYISGLPDVGGPLLLHQAYQPEACGDGEGIDSNGLLIWNGGSARYLYVLEVGSMNPGLPPNLDLPDGTLWRADVFFDVPAFESGVAYGTLPEGALQRAPAQGTPEVLQSGKQYYLYVLRDIAIPIARCLFTAQ
;
A
#
# COMPACT_ATOMS: atom_id res chain seq x y z
N MET A 1 36.33 -11.28 3.66
CA MET A 1 35.20 -10.35 3.79
C MET A 1 35.42 -9.70 5.12
N GLU A 2 35.82 -8.42 5.11
CA GLU A 2 35.75 -7.62 6.32
C GLU A 2 34.27 -7.46 6.65
N ASP A 3 33.88 -7.90 7.85
CA ASP A 3 32.60 -7.56 8.45
C ASP A 3 32.59 -6.03 8.61
N ALA A 4 31.97 -5.34 7.66
CA ALA A 4 31.54 -3.98 7.92
C ALA A 4 30.40 -4.08 8.93
N ASP A 5 30.69 -3.82 10.19
CA ASP A 5 29.65 -3.52 11.19
C ASP A 5 28.84 -2.35 10.63
N CYS A 6 27.66 -2.65 10.09
CA CYS A 6 26.62 -1.65 9.84
C CYS A 6 26.10 -1.22 11.22
N GLU A 7 26.88 -0.40 11.92
CA GLU A 7 26.50 0.15 13.21
C GLU A 7 25.40 1.19 12.97
N VAL A 8 24.15 0.80 13.26
CA VAL A 8 22.99 1.68 13.17
C VAL A 8 22.77 2.28 14.55
N ASP A 9 23.17 3.54 14.72
CA ASP A 9 22.97 4.35 15.93
C ASP A 9 22.47 5.74 15.49
N PRO A 10 21.31 6.23 15.95
CA PRO A 10 20.39 5.63 16.94
C PRO A 10 19.60 4.42 16.40
N MET A 11 19.23 3.51 17.30
CA MET A 11 18.45 2.30 17.00
C MET A 11 17.14 2.31 17.80
N LEU A 12 16.04 1.95 17.15
CA LEU A 12 14.71 1.71 17.74
C LEU A 12 14.54 0.26 18.24
N GLY A 13 15.24 -0.68 17.62
CA GLY A 13 15.29 -2.07 18.09
C GLY A 13 15.86 -3.00 17.05
N SER A 14 15.87 -4.30 17.36
CA SER A 14 16.29 -5.37 16.48
C SER A 14 15.14 -6.34 16.21
N CYS A 15 15.11 -6.90 15.00
CA CYS A 15 14.22 -7.99 14.65
C CYS A 15 15.02 -9.27 14.46
N ILE A 16 14.84 -10.23 15.34
CA ILE A 16 15.50 -11.54 15.26
C ILE A 16 14.59 -12.45 14.44
N VAL A 17 15.07 -12.91 13.28
CA VAL A 17 14.33 -13.81 12.41
C VAL A 17 15.03 -15.15 12.37
N THR A 18 14.26 -16.21 12.65
CA THR A 18 14.70 -17.62 12.58
C THR A 18 13.81 -18.35 11.57
N PRO A 19 14.18 -18.34 10.28
CA PRO A 19 13.43 -19.05 9.25
C PRO A 19 13.59 -20.57 9.41
N ASP A 20 12.56 -21.33 9.04
CA ASP A 20 12.58 -22.81 9.13
C ASP A 20 13.64 -23.48 8.23
N ASP A 21 14.01 -22.84 7.13
CA ASP A 21 14.93 -23.35 6.09
C ASP A 21 16.08 -22.39 5.76
N GLY A 22 16.34 -21.41 6.64
CA GLY A 22 17.29 -20.34 6.41
C GLY A 22 18.40 -20.24 7.46
N MET A 23 19.25 -19.23 7.29
CA MET A 23 20.13 -18.78 8.36
C MET A 23 19.40 -17.78 9.22
N ASP A 24 19.61 -17.86 10.54
CA ASP A 24 19.19 -16.80 11.46
C ASP A 24 19.81 -15.46 11.02
N TYR A 25 18.99 -14.41 11.05
CA TYR A 25 19.47 -13.06 10.80
C TYR A 25 18.78 -12.05 11.70
N THR A 26 19.49 -10.94 11.94
CA THR A 26 18.97 -9.82 12.71
C THR A 26 18.83 -8.62 11.79
N LEU A 27 17.61 -8.08 11.69
CA LEU A 27 17.40 -6.77 11.08
C LEU A 27 17.51 -5.71 12.16
N VAL A 28 18.22 -4.62 11.88
CA VAL A 28 18.28 -3.48 12.80
C VAL A 28 17.33 -2.40 12.32
N VAL A 29 16.44 -1.95 13.21
CA VAL A 29 15.54 -0.83 12.97
C VAL A 29 16.20 0.45 13.47
N GLY A 30 16.73 1.25 12.55
CA GLY A 30 17.35 2.53 12.87
C GLY A 30 16.33 3.63 13.20
N GLY A 31 16.78 4.62 13.98
CA GLY A 31 16.01 5.81 14.36
C GLY A 31 16.14 6.15 15.85
N ASP A 32 15.93 7.43 16.17
CA ASP A 32 15.81 7.94 17.54
C ASP A 32 14.36 8.23 17.95
N ASP A 33 13.47 8.46 16.99
CA ASP A 33 12.08 8.84 17.22
C ASP A 33 11.23 7.68 17.76
N PRO A 34 10.72 7.76 19.01
CA PRO A 34 9.88 6.72 19.59
C PRO A 34 8.58 6.45 18.83
N ARG A 35 8.14 7.35 17.93
CA ARG A 35 6.98 7.10 17.06
C ARG A 35 7.24 5.95 16.07
N GLY A 36 8.50 5.68 15.73
CA GLY A 36 8.90 4.58 14.85
C GLY A 36 8.88 3.20 15.50
N CYS A 37 8.82 3.11 16.84
CA CYS A 37 8.90 1.82 17.56
C CYS A 37 7.79 0.85 17.16
N ALA A 38 6.56 1.36 17.06
CA ALA A 38 5.39 0.58 16.68
C ALA A 38 5.50 -0.01 15.26
N ALA A 39 5.94 0.83 14.31
CA ALA A 39 6.16 0.42 12.92
C ALA A 39 7.31 -0.60 12.82
N GLY A 40 8.41 -0.39 13.55
CA GLY A 40 9.54 -1.32 13.62
C GLY A 40 9.14 -2.69 14.18
N ALA A 41 8.41 -2.71 15.29
CA ALA A 41 7.90 -3.93 15.89
C ALA A 41 6.93 -4.68 14.96
N MET A 42 6.05 -3.95 14.28
CA MET A 42 5.13 -4.52 13.30
C MET A 42 5.88 -5.07 12.08
N ALA A 43 6.83 -4.32 11.53
CA ALA A 43 7.64 -4.79 10.42
C ALA A 43 8.37 -6.09 10.75
N CYS A 44 8.88 -6.18 11.98
CA CYS A 44 9.51 -7.39 12.45
C CYS A 44 8.55 -8.57 12.55
N THR A 45 7.46 -8.41 13.31
CA THR A 45 6.59 -9.52 13.69
C THR A 45 5.63 -9.93 12.57
N ALA A 46 5.03 -8.95 11.89
CA ALA A 46 4.02 -9.20 10.86
C ALA A 46 4.62 -9.50 9.48
N PHE A 47 5.73 -8.86 9.12
CA PHE A 47 6.31 -8.99 7.78
C PHE A 47 7.57 -9.86 7.74
N ALA A 48 8.48 -9.71 8.69
CA ALA A 48 9.69 -10.54 8.75
C ALA A 48 9.47 -11.87 9.50
N GLY A 49 8.36 -12.04 10.22
CA GLY A 49 8.08 -13.24 11.02
C GLY A 49 9.02 -13.41 12.22
N GLY A 50 9.69 -12.33 12.63
CA GLY A 50 10.69 -12.34 13.69
C GLY A 50 10.15 -11.93 15.06
N THR A 51 11.06 -11.91 16.03
CA THR A 51 10.83 -11.35 17.37
C THR A 51 11.48 -9.97 17.46
N PHE A 52 10.69 -8.95 17.81
CA PHE A 52 11.21 -7.59 17.98
C PHE A 52 11.75 -7.39 19.39
N GLU A 53 13.02 -7.00 19.48
CA GLU A 53 13.67 -6.58 20.72
C GLU A 53 13.85 -5.05 20.69
N ALA A 54 13.05 -4.36 21.49
CA ALA A 54 13.08 -2.90 21.58
C ALA A 54 14.39 -2.40 22.20
N SER A 55 14.94 -1.32 21.66
CA SER A 55 16.00 -0.55 22.30
C SER A 55 15.46 0.32 23.45
N THR A 56 16.33 1.05 24.15
CA THR A 56 15.96 1.85 25.32
C THR A 56 14.97 2.97 25.03
N ASN A 57 15.02 3.60 23.86
CA ASN A 57 14.06 4.61 23.40
C ASN A 57 12.73 4.01 22.90
N CYS A 58 12.62 2.68 22.82
CA CYS A 58 11.40 1.94 22.53
C CYS A 58 10.91 1.06 23.70
N ALA A 59 11.44 1.25 24.91
CA ALA A 59 11.04 0.49 26.09
C ALA A 59 9.54 0.67 26.41
N GLY A 60 8.77 -0.42 26.45
CA GLY A 60 7.32 -0.42 26.70
C GLY A 60 6.43 -0.60 25.47
N TYR A 61 7.03 -0.80 24.28
CA TYR A 61 6.33 -1.17 23.04
C TYR A 61 6.19 -2.69 22.84
N ASP A 62 6.36 -3.47 23.90
CA ASP A 62 6.07 -4.91 24.01
C ASP A 62 4.57 -5.24 24.01
N ARG A 63 3.71 -4.23 23.80
CA ARG A 63 2.26 -4.39 23.60
C ARG A 63 1.90 -4.00 22.18
N ALA A 64 1.02 -4.81 21.59
CA ALA A 64 0.47 -4.62 20.26
C ALA A 64 0.14 -3.13 20.03
N PRO A 65 0.81 -2.44 19.08
CA PRO A 65 0.66 -1.01 18.95
C PRO A 65 -0.73 -0.71 18.41
N MET A 66 -1.35 0.34 18.97
CA MET A 66 -2.30 1.27 18.36
C MET A 66 -3.18 1.91 19.46
N SER A 67 -2.58 2.63 20.40
CA SER A 67 -3.33 3.58 21.25
C SER A 67 -2.57 4.89 21.38
N GLY A 68 -3.22 6.01 21.08
CA GLY A 68 -2.69 7.38 21.19
C GLY A 68 -2.46 8.08 19.84
N GLU A 69 -1.97 9.33 19.88
CA GLU A 69 -1.76 10.20 18.70
C GLU A 69 -0.87 9.57 17.61
N ALA A 70 0.10 8.72 17.97
CA ALA A 70 0.95 8.04 16.99
C ALA A 70 0.19 6.96 16.18
N ALA A 71 -0.95 6.46 16.68
CA ALA A 71 -1.82 5.56 15.93
C ALA A 71 -2.65 6.33 14.89
N GLU A 72 -2.98 7.60 15.14
CA GLU A 72 -3.86 8.40 14.26
C GLU A 72 -3.20 8.79 12.94
N THR A 73 -1.87 8.90 12.90
CA THR A 73 -1.11 9.20 11.67
C THR A 73 -0.74 7.96 10.84
N THR A 74 -0.96 6.75 11.36
CA THR A 74 -0.55 5.49 10.70
C THR A 74 -1.72 4.60 10.30
N VAL A 75 -2.93 4.90 10.77
CA VAL A 75 -4.11 4.11 10.40
C VAL A 75 -4.53 4.42 8.98
N PHE A 76 -4.73 3.37 8.17
CA PHE A 76 -5.22 3.51 6.81
C PHE A 76 -6.55 4.28 6.78
N GLN A 77 -6.57 5.41 6.09
CA GLN A 77 -7.82 6.15 5.83
C GLN A 77 -8.43 5.68 4.51
N TRP A 78 -9.74 5.42 4.53
CA TRP A 78 -10.46 5.00 3.33
C TRP A 78 -10.38 6.06 2.22
N PRO A 79 -10.29 5.64 0.94
CA PRO A 79 -10.32 6.56 -0.18
C PRO A 79 -11.54 7.47 -0.11
N THR A 80 -11.31 8.77 -0.24
CA THR A 80 -12.35 9.80 -0.32
C THR A 80 -12.24 10.51 -1.66
N LEU A 81 -13.38 10.81 -2.29
CA LEU A 81 -13.42 11.61 -3.50
C LEU A 81 -13.54 13.08 -3.12
N THR A 82 -12.56 13.89 -3.50
CA THR A 82 -12.57 15.34 -3.30
C THR A 82 -12.89 16.04 -4.61
N CYS A 83 -13.98 16.81 -4.64
CA CYS A 83 -14.36 17.61 -5.80
C CYS A 83 -14.19 19.09 -5.49
N ARG A 84 -13.34 19.78 -6.25
CA ARG A 84 -13.04 21.21 -6.08
C ARG A 84 -13.30 21.96 -7.37
N THR A 85 -13.59 23.26 -7.27
CA THR A 85 -13.57 24.13 -8.45
C THR A 85 -12.17 24.15 -9.03
N ALA A 86 -12.08 24.16 -10.37
CA ALA A 86 -10.81 24.36 -11.06
C ALA A 86 -10.11 25.65 -10.58
N LEU A 87 -8.77 25.61 -10.51
CA LEU A 87 -7.95 26.77 -10.18
C LEU A 87 -8.07 27.86 -11.26
N ASP A 88 -7.79 29.10 -10.86
CA ASP A 88 -7.85 30.25 -11.77
C ASP A 88 -6.94 30.05 -12.99
N GLY A 89 -7.53 30.10 -14.19
CA GLY A 89 -6.82 29.91 -15.45
C GLY A 89 -6.85 28.50 -16.01
N GLU A 90 -7.34 27.52 -15.24
CA GLU A 90 -7.57 26.17 -15.73
C GLU A 90 -8.98 26.00 -16.34
N PRO A 91 -9.19 25.04 -17.25
CA PRO A 91 -10.52 24.67 -17.72
C PRO A 91 -11.42 24.16 -16.57
N GLU A 92 -12.75 24.24 -16.76
CA GLU A 92 -13.71 23.57 -15.88
C GLU A 92 -13.42 22.06 -15.81
N GLY A 93 -13.67 21.46 -14.64
CA GLY A 93 -13.47 20.02 -14.45
C GLY A 93 -14.56 19.17 -15.09
N GLN A 94 -14.27 17.89 -15.25
CA GLN A 94 -15.07 16.93 -16.01
C GLN A 94 -16.38 16.55 -15.30
N THR A 95 -16.45 16.71 -13.98
CA THR A 95 -17.61 16.30 -13.18
C THR A 95 -18.38 17.52 -12.69
N ASP A 96 -19.49 17.85 -13.36
CA ASP A 96 -20.33 19.01 -13.04
C ASP A 96 -19.55 20.35 -12.94
N GLY A 97 -18.48 20.49 -13.73
CA GLY A 97 -17.59 21.65 -13.74
C GLY A 97 -16.52 21.64 -12.63
N GLN A 98 -16.52 20.64 -11.75
CA GLN A 98 -15.52 20.43 -10.71
C GLN A 98 -14.49 19.38 -11.13
N VAL A 99 -13.28 19.53 -10.59
CA VAL A 99 -12.20 18.55 -10.68
C VAL A 99 -12.35 17.62 -9.49
N CYS A 100 -12.65 16.35 -9.77
CA CYS A 100 -12.82 15.31 -8.77
C CYS A 100 -11.60 14.40 -8.74
N THR A 101 -11.02 14.18 -7.56
CA THR A 101 -9.79 13.42 -7.36
C THR A 101 -9.92 12.52 -6.14
N TRP A 102 -9.63 11.23 -6.32
CA TRP A 102 -9.59 10.29 -5.21
C TRP A 102 -8.34 10.50 -4.35
N ASN A 103 -8.50 10.42 -3.04
CA ASN A 103 -7.42 10.42 -2.07
C ASN A 103 -6.97 8.99 -1.78
N LEU A 104 -6.14 8.43 -2.67
CA LEU A 104 -5.52 7.11 -2.53
C LEU A 104 -4.24 7.07 -3.38
N ILE A 105 -3.25 6.25 -2.99
CA ILE A 105 -1.97 6.11 -3.69
C ILE A 105 -2.09 5.71 -5.18
N SER A 106 -3.19 5.06 -5.57
CA SER A 106 -3.45 4.63 -6.94
C SER A 106 -4.26 5.63 -7.77
N ALA A 107 -4.62 6.77 -7.20
CA ALA A 107 -5.48 7.76 -7.82
C ALA A 107 -4.73 8.79 -8.67
N SER A 108 -5.46 9.36 -9.62
CA SER A 108 -5.02 10.47 -10.46
C SER A 108 -6.10 11.55 -10.54
N THR A 109 -5.68 12.81 -10.62
CA THR A 109 -6.54 13.93 -11.04
C THR A 109 -6.67 13.93 -12.56
N GLU A 110 -7.36 14.92 -13.12
CA GLU A 110 -7.50 15.08 -14.58
C GLU A 110 -6.15 15.35 -15.26
N GLU A 111 -5.95 14.79 -16.46
CA GLU A 111 -4.70 14.94 -17.21
C GLU A 111 -4.33 16.42 -17.42
N GLY A 112 -3.07 16.76 -17.14
CA GLY A 112 -2.54 18.12 -17.26
C GLY A 112 -2.72 18.99 -16.01
N ARG A 113 -3.33 18.47 -14.95
CA ARG A 113 -3.38 19.11 -13.62
C ARG A 113 -2.41 18.42 -12.65
N ASN A 114 -2.02 19.09 -11.57
CA ASN A 114 -1.22 18.45 -10.52
C ASN A 114 -2.13 17.79 -9.47
N TYR A 115 -1.77 16.59 -9.05
CA TYR A 115 -2.52 15.85 -8.04
C TYR A 115 -2.66 16.64 -6.74
N VAL A 116 -1.58 17.29 -6.29
CA VAL A 116 -1.53 17.99 -4.99
C VAL A 116 -2.49 19.19 -4.88
N ASP A 117 -2.97 19.72 -6.01
CA ASP A 117 -3.93 20.83 -6.02
C ASP A 117 -5.37 20.34 -5.69
N TYR A 118 -5.66 19.07 -5.99
CA TYR A 118 -7.00 18.50 -5.95
C TYR A 118 -7.17 17.29 -5.01
N GLY A 119 -6.07 16.61 -4.69
CA GLY A 119 -5.99 15.51 -3.73
C GLY A 119 -5.40 15.92 -2.37
N ASP A 120 -5.14 14.91 -1.54
CA ASP A 120 -4.58 15.07 -0.20
C ASP A 120 -3.46 14.03 0.05
N CYS A 121 -2.22 14.49 0.02
CA CYS A 121 -1.06 13.63 0.27
C CYS A 121 -1.00 13.10 1.71
N GLY A 122 -1.59 13.80 2.69
CA GLY A 122 -1.67 13.31 4.06
C GLY A 122 -2.51 12.04 4.16
N ILE A 123 -3.63 11.97 3.44
CA ILE A 123 -4.43 10.74 3.32
C ILE A 123 -3.65 9.66 2.58
N VAL A 124 -3.02 10.00 1.45
CA VAL A 124 -2.20 9.06 0.67
C VAL A 124 -1.08 8.44 1.52
N HIS A 125 -0.43 9.22 2.39
CA HIS A 125 0.62 8.75 3.29
C HIS A 125 0.10 7.77 4.35
N THR A 126 -1.20 7.82 4.71
CA THR A 126 -1.80 6.76 5.55
C THR A 126 -1.98 5.45 4.80
N ASN A 127 -2.11 5.49 3.47
CA ASN A 127 -2.25 4.29 2.64
C ASN A 127 -0.89 3.70 2.28
N ARG A 128 0.08 4.58 2.04
CA ARG A 128 1.46 4.24 1.67
C ARG A 128 2.41 5.25 2.32
N PRO A 129 2.91 4.96 3.52
CA PRO A 129 3.96 5.79 4.12
C PRO A 129 5.18 5.85 3.20
N TYR A 130 5.78 7.03 3.13
CA TYR A 130 7.00 7.26 2.38
C TYR A 130 8.17 7.48 3.33
N TYR A 131 9.37 7.28 2.83
CA TYR A 131 10.62 7.60 3.52
C TYR A 131 11.62 8.11 2.49
N PRO A 132 12.37 9.18 2.81
CA PRO A 132 13.32 9.75 1.86
C PRO A 132 14.42 8.74 1.56
N LEU A 133 14.75 8.61 0.28
CA LEU A 133 15.86 7.79 -0.18
C LEU A 133 16.60 8.55 -1.27
N ASP A 134 17.93 8.48 -1.22
CA ASP A 134 18.77 9.05 -2.26
C ASP A 134 18.40 8.49 -3.65
N PRO A 135 18.55 9.33 -4.69
CA PRO A 135 18.27 8.92 -6.05
C PRO A 135 19.13 7.72 -6.46
N TRP A 136 18.61 6.85 -7.33
CA TRP A 136 19.38 5.72 -7.85
C TRP A 136 20.67 6.20 -8.54
N GLN A 137 20.54 7.25 -9.35
CA GLN A 137 21.65 7.97 -9.95
C GLN A 137 21.37 9.47 -9.89
N VAL A 138 22.44 10.25 -9.72
CA VAL A 138 22.37 11.70 -9.93
C VAL A 138 22.37 11.93 -11.45
N PRO A 139 21.35 12.64 -12.00
CA PRO A 139 21.30 12.86 -13.44
C PRO A 139 22.53 13.61 -13.96
N PRO A 140 23.14 13.16 -15.06
CA PRO A 140 24.29 13.83 -15.66
C PRO A 140 23.90 15.20 -16.21
N THR A 141 24.83 16.16 -16.14
CA THR A 141 24.63 17.51 -16.71
C THR A 141 25.06 17.62 -18.18
N ASP A 142 25.72 16.59 -18.72
CA ASP A 142 26.24 16.51 -20.09
C ASP A 142 25.79 15.17 -20.71
N ASP A 143 24.51 15.11 -21.09
CA ASP A 143 23.86 13.95 -21.69
C ASP A 143 23.21 14.35 -23.01
N ALA A 144 23.41 13.56 -24.05
CA ALA A 144 22.93 13.84 -25.40
C ALA A 144 21.40 13.98 -25.49
N ARG A 145 20.64 13.38 -24.56
CA ARG A 145 19.17 13.54 -24.49
C ARG A 145 18.74 14.97 -24.18
N LEU A 146 19.59 15.78 -23.55
CA LEU A 146 19.30 17.20 -23.29
C LEU A 146 19.24 18.03 -24.58
N ASP A 147 19.78 17.50 -25.69
CA ASP A 147 19.70 18.11 -27.03
C ASP A 147 18.66 17.41 -27.93
N ASP A 148 17.98 16.36 -27.44
CA ASP A 148 16.97 15.60 -28.18
C ASP A 148 15.56 16.12 -27.87
N ALA A 149 15.04 16.96 -28.76
CA ALA A 149 13.72 17.59 -28.58
C ALA A 149 12.56 16.58 -28.59
N GLU A 150 12.70 15.43 -29.25
CA GLU A 150 11.65 14.40 -29.27
C GLU A 150 11.63 13.65 -27.95
N TRP A 151 12.79 13.23 -27.47
CA TRP A 151 12.90 12.59 -26.16
C TRP A 151 12.47 13.53 -25.02
N LEU A 152 12.85 14.80 -25.06
CA LEU A 152 12.44 15.79 -24.05
C LEU A 152 10.93 15.97 -24.01
N ALA A 153 10.27 16.08 -25.17
CA ALA A 153 8.82 16.18 -25.23
C ALA A 153 8.12 14.94 -24.66
N GLU A 154 8.69 13.76 -24.87
CA GLU A 154 8.18 12.51 -24.31
C GLU A 154 8.41 12.43 -22.79
N SER A 155 9.61 12.76 -22.32
CA SER A 155 9.94 12.81 -20.88
C SER A 155 9.04 13.81 -20.14
N ASP A 156 8.76 14.98 -20.74
CA ASP A 156 7.86 15.99 -20.20
C ASP A 156 6.42 15.46 -20.11
N TRP A 157 5.95 14.74 -21.13
CA TRP A 157 4.63 14.10 -21.10
C TRP A 157 4.54 13.04 -20.00
N VAL A 158 5.53 12.14 -19.88
CA VAL A 158 5.56 11.13 -18.80
C VAL A 158 5.62 11.79 -17.43
N GLN A 159 6.41 12.86 -17.28
CA GLN A 159 6.47 13.62 -16.04
C GLN A 159 5.10 14.23 -15.71
N ALA A 160 4.37 14.74 -16.70
CA ALA A 160 3.02 15.27 -16.50
C ALA A 160 2.03 14.18 -16.03
N GLN A 161 2.10 12.96 -16.58
CA GLN A 161 1.28 11.83 -16.09
C GLN A 161 1.57 11.51 -14.62
N ALA A 162 2.86 11.48 -14.24
CA ALA A 162 3.28 11.30 -12.86
C ALA A 162 2.75 12.42 -11.96
N ARG A 163 2.82 13.68 -12.42
CA ARG A 163 2.33 14.87 -11.70
C ARG A 163 0.82 14.89 -11.49
N SER A 164 0.06 14.36 -12.44
CA SER A 164 -1.38 14.17 -12.28
C SER A 164 -1.75 13.04 -11.33
N SER A 165 -0.79 12.27 -10.81
CA SER A 165 -1.03 11.07 -10.02
C SER A 165 -0.51 11.19 -8.60
N ALA A 166 -1.09 10.44 -7.65
CA ALA A 166 -0.69 10.44 -6.25
C ALA A 166 0.78 10.01 -6.01
N CYS A 167 1.47 9.50 -7.04
CA CYS A 167 2.91 9.26 -7.03
C CYS A 167 3.71 10.47 -6.54
N VAL A 168 3.31 11.71 -6.88
CA VAL A 168 4.04 12.90 -6.42
C VAL A 168 4.04 13.07 -4.91
N CYS A 169 3.05 12.51 -4.20
CA CYS A 169 3.06 12.53 -2.73
C CYS A 169 4.28 11.86 -2.13
N CYS A 170 4.97 10.98 -2.87
CA CYS A 170 6.21 10.34 -2.43
C CYS A 170 7.43 10.69 -3.30
N HIS A 171 7.20 11.31 -4.46
CA HIS A 171 8.21 11.46 -5.52
C HIS A 171 8.33 12.89 -6.06
N SER A 172 7.91 13.90 -5.28
CA SER A 172 8.11 15.31 -5.59
C SER A 172 8.68 16.04 -4.39
N GLU A 173 9.71 16.84 -4.61
CA GLU A 173 10.37 17.66 -3.59
C GLU A 173 9.40 18.60 -2.88
N ASP A 174 8.43 19.15 -3.61
CA ASP A 174 7.42 20.07 -3.06
C ASP A 174 6.40 19.36 -2.16
N ALA A 175 6.11 18.09 -2.43
CA ALA A 175 5.11 17.30 -1.70
C ALA A 175 5.70 16.41 -0.59
N THR A 176 7.03 16.22 -0.58
CA THR A 176 7.76 15.44 0.42
C THR A 176 8.75 16.33 1.19
N PRO A 177 8.35 16.89 2.36
CA PRO A 177 9.20 17.80 3.14
C PRO A 177 10.54 17.20 3.57
N ASP A 178 10.61 15.89 3.79
CA ASP A 178 11.81 15.17 4.20
C ASP A 178 12.66 14.69 3.01
N GLY A 179 12.19 14.92 1.78
CA GLY A 179 12.80 14.51 0.53
C GLY A 179 12.08 13.33 -0.14
N PRO A 180 12.23 13.18 -1.47
CA PRO A 180 11.50 12.17 -2.22
C PRO A 180 12.01 10.75 -1.94
N SER A 181 11.13 9.77 -2.09
CA SER A 181 11.46 8.35 -2.02
C SER A 181 12.12 7.89 -3.32
N ARG A 182 13.45 7.80 -3.34
CA ARG A 182 14.27 7.12 -4.37
C ARG A 182 14.30 7.75 -5.75
N TRP A 183 13.24 8.37 -6.22
CA TRP A 183 13.18 9.09 -7.49
C TRP A 183 12.30 10.32 -7.34
N SER A 184 12.57 11.34 -8.14
CA SER A 184 11.92 12.65 -8.03
C SER A 184 11.51 13.17 -9.40
N VAL A 185 10.25 13.58 -9.57
CA VAL A 185 9.79 14.30 -10.77
C VAL A 185 10.40 15.70 -10.90
N ASP A 186 11.06 16.20 -9.84
CA ASP A 186 11.65 17.54 -9.80
C ASP A 186 13.16 17.54 -10.13
N ALA A 187 13.75 16.37 -10.41
CA ALA A 187 15.17 16.20 -10.74
C ALA A 187 15.58 16.68 -12.16
N GLY A 188 14.81 17.59 -12.75
CA GLY A 188 15.03 18.16 -14.08
C GLY A 188 14.61 17.23 -15.24
N PRO A 189 15.01 17.54 -16.49
CA PRO A 189 14.55 16.82 -17.68
C PRO A 189 14.93 15.33 -17.71
N LEU A 190 16.02 14.98 -17.02
CA LEU A 190 16.53 13.61 -16.88
C LEU A 190 16.07 12.93 -15.58
N TRP A 191 14.94 13.35 -15.02
CA TRP A 191 14.41 12.81 -13.75
C TRP A 191 14.30 11.28 -13.72
N VAL A 192 14.05 10.64 -14.87
CA VAL A 192 14.02 9.17 -15.01
C VAL A 192 15.34 8.50 -14.63
N ASP A 193 16.48 9.19 -14.72
CA ASP A 193 17.78 8.68 -14.26
C ASP A 193 17.83 8.48 -12.75
N THR A 194 16.98 9.16 -11.99
CA THR A 194 16.85 8.92 -10.55
C THR A 194 16.18 7.57 -10.23
N MET A 195 15.50 6.94 -11.18
CA MET A 195 14.84 5.64 -10.99
C MET A 195 15.81 4.47 -11.08
N SER A 196 15.53 3.41 -10.31
CA SER A 196 16.23 2.12 -10.46
C SER A 196 15.74 1.36 -11.70
N ASN A 197 16.50 0.35 -12.13
CA ASN A 197 16.11 -0.47 -13.28
C ASN A 197 14.85 -1.30 -12.99
N GLU A 198 14.60 -1.68 -11.73
CA GLU A 198 13.37 -2.34 -11.30
C GLU A 198 12.16 -1.43 -11.47
N ALA A 199 12.29 -0.14 -11.13
CA ALA A 199 11.22 0.83 -11.31
C ALA A 199 10.92 1.07 -12.80
N LEU A 200 11.95 1.18 -13.64
CA LEU A 200 11.76 1.27 -15.09
C LEU A 200 11.09 0.02 -15.68
N ALA A 201 11.50 -1.17 -15.25
CA ALA A 201 10.88 -2.43 -15.68
C ALA A 201 9.42 -2.53 -15.26
N LEU A 202 9.11 -2.11 -14.04
CA LEU A 202 7.74 -2.01 -13.53
C LEU A 202 6.90 -1.05 -14.39
N PHE A 203 7.41 0.14 -14.69
CA PHE A 203 6.66 1.14 -15.48
C PHE A 203 6.59 0.81 -16.96
N ALA A 204 7.48 -0.06 -17.46
CA ALA A 204 7.40 -0.68 -18.78
C ALA A 204 6.48 -1.93 -18.83
N GLY A 205 5.78 -2.27 -17.74
CA GLY A 205 4.80 -3.35 -17.72
C GLY A 205 5.38 -4.76 -17.58
N HIS A 206 6.66 -4.90 -17.23
CA HIS A 206 7.29 -6.22 -17.10
C HIS A 206 7.02 -6.94 -15.79
N THR A 207 6.58 -6.23 -14.75
CA THR A 207 6.25 -6.80 -13.45
C THR A 207 4.84 -6.40 -13.02
N ASN A 208 4.13 -7.31 -12.36
CA ASN A 208 2.78 -7.05 -11.89
C ASN A 208 2.82 -6.21 -10.62
N SER A 209 1.92 -5.22 -10.52
CA SER A 209 1.72 -4.43 -9.29
C SER A 209 0.26 -4.29 -8.89
N SER A 210 -0.61 -5.15 -9.41
CA SER A 210 -2.07 -5.09 -9.19
C SER A 210 -2.46 -5.21 -7.71
N VAL A 211 -1.62 -5.85 -6.89
CA VAL A 211 -1.84 -5.95 -5.44
C VAL A 211 -1.73 -4.63 -4.69
N LEU A 212 -1.22 -3.58 -5.32
CA LEU A 212 -1.12 -2.23 -4.75
C LEU A 212 -2.44 -1.45 -4.81
N GLY A 213 -3.50 -2.06 -5.34
CA GLY A 213 -4.79 -1.41 -5.52
C GLY A 213 -4.84 -0.53 -6.78
N ALA A 214 -5.97 -0.52 -7.46
CA ALA A 214 -6.20 0.32 -8.63
C ALA A 214 -7.68 0.60 -8.85
N PHE A 215 -8.00 1.83 -9.23
CA PHE A 215 -9.32 2.19 -9.75
C PHE A 215 -9.46 1.70 -11.20
N ASP A 216 -10.70 1.48 -11.64
CA ASP A 216 -11.00 1.41 -13.08
C ASP A 216 -10.64 2.77 -13.71
N PRO A 217 -10.01 2.81 -14.91
CA PRO A 217 -9.70 4.07 -15.58
C PRO A 217 -10.90 5.02 -15.70
N ALA A 218 -12.12 4.51 -15.87
CA ALA A 218 -13.34 5.33 -15.94
C ALA A 218 -13.64 6.06 -14.62
N ASP A 219 -13.24 5.50 -13.49
CA ASP A 219 -13.39 6.10 -12.16
C ASP A 219 -12.16 6.91 -11.73
N ASN A 220 -11.11 6.95 -12.58
CA ASN A 220 -9.81 7.55 -12.30
C ASN A 220 -9.37 8.55 -13.39
N ASN A 221 -10.32 9.31 -13.94
CA ASN A 221 -10.06 10.36 -14.92
C ASN A 221 -9.34 9.86 -16.21
N GLY A 222 -9.52 8.59 -16.56
CA GLY A 222 -8.89 7.95 -17.72
C GLY A 222 -7.52 7.34 -17.44
N PHE A 223 -6.98 7.47 -16.22
CA PHE A 223 -5.67 6.94 -15.87
C PHE A 223 -5.73 5.44 -15.54
N ASP A 224 -4.99 4.64 -16.30
CA ASP A 224 -4.74 3.23 -16.03
C ASP A 224 -3.47 3.06 -15.20
N ARG A 225 -3.65 2.44 -14.03
CA ARG A 225 -2.56 2.00 -13.15
C ARG A 225 -2.32 0.48 -13.19
N VAL A 226 -3.35 -0.27 -13.59
CA VAL A 226 -3.36 -1.74 -13.54
C VAL A 226 -2.28 -2.29 -14.47
N ASN A 227 -2.17 -1.72 -15.66
CA ASN A 227 -1.27 -2.17 -16.71
C ASN A 227 0.06 -1.39 -16.68
N SER A 228 0.04 -0.14 -16.26
CA SER A 228 1.20 0.75 -16.14
C SER A 228 1.27 1.23 -14.70
N ALA A 229 2.20 0.68 -13.91
CA ALA A 229 2.21 0.95 -12.47
C ALA A 229 2.36 2.44 -12.12
N LEU A 230 3.00 3.21 -13.01
CA LEU A 230 2.88 4.67 -13.06
C LEU A 230 1.58 4.99 -13.81
N PRO A 231 0.55 5.58 -13.17
CA PRO A 231 -0.73 5.81 -13.83
C PRO A 231 -0.57 6.67 -15.09
N THR A 232 -1.27 6.33 -16.16
CA THR A 232 -1.24 7.06 -17.45
C THR A 232 -2.55 6.95 -18.20
N THR A 233 -2.86 7.94 -19.05
CA THR A 233 -3.98 7.88 -20.01
C THR A 233 -3.63 7.12 -21.29
N ASP A 234 -2.35 6.80 -21.52
CA ASP A 234 -1.86 6.03 -22.66
C ASP A 234 -0.81 5.00 -22.21
N VAL A 235 -1.24 3.75 -22.06
CA VAL A 235 -0.41 2.63 -21.56
C VAL A 235 0.70 2.27 -22.54
N ASP A 236 0.37 2.13 -23.83
CA ASP A 236 1.32 1.70 -24.85
C ASP A 236 2.45 2.72 -25.02
N ARG A 237 2.11 4.02 -24.99
CA ARG A 237 3.08 5.11 -25.05
C ARG A 237 4.00 5.13 -23.82
N MET A 238 3.42 4.97 -22.63
CA MET A 238 4.17 4.89 -21.37
C MET A 238 5.16 3.71 -21.36
N TRP A 239 4.71 2.54 -21.78
CA TRP A 239 5.55 1.35 -21.89
C TRP A 239 6.69 1.55 -22.89
N ALA A 240 6.40 2.13 -24.06
CA ALA A 240 7.41 2.39 -25.07
C ALA A 240 8.52 3.32 -24.56
N PHE A 241 8.17 4.37 -23.83
CA PHE A 241 9.15 5.28 -23.24
C PHE A 241 10.06 4.57 -22.23
N PHE A 242 9.48 3.86 -21.25
CA PHE A 242 10.28 3.17 -20.23
C PHE A 242 11.08 1.99 -20.78
N GLN A 243 10.58 1.29 -21.79
CA GLN A 243 11.35 0.29 -22.52
C GLN A 243 12.56 0.92 -23.21
N GLY A 244 12.40 2.10 -23.83
CA GLY A 244 13.51 2.85 -24.41
C GLY A 244 14.60 3.20 -23.38
N GLU A 245 14.21 3.57 -22.16
CA GLU A 245 15.16 3.83 -21.07
C GLU A 245 15.88 2.56 -20.58
N LEU A 246 15.20 1.41 -20.52
CA LEU A 246 15.83 0.12 -20.23
C LEU A 246 16.86 -0.26 -21.30
N ASP A 247 16.49 -0.12 -22.58
CA ASP A 247 17.36 -0.41 -23.72
C ASP A 247 18.60 0.50 -23.71
N ARG A 248 18.41 1.80 -23.45
CA ARG A 248 19.50 2.78 -23.33
C ARG A 248 20.47 2.41 -22.21
N ARG A 249 19.96 1.91 -21.08
CA ARG A 249 20.77 1.44 -19.95
C ARG A 249 21.40 0.07 -20.17
N GLY A 250 21.10 -0.61 -21.28
CA GLY A 250 21.58 -1.95 -21.57
C GLY A 250 21.03 -3.01 -20.61
N VAL A 251 19.84 -2.79 -20.06
CA VAL A 251 19.17 -3.77 -19.21
C VAL A 251 18.74 -4.95 -20.06
N THR A 252 19.05 -6.17 -19.62
CA THR A 252 18.80 -7.38 -20.41
C THR A 252 17.46 -8.03 -20.08
N ASP A 253 16.88 -8.75 -21.03
CA ASP A 253 15.69 -9.60 -20.81
C ASP A 253 15.91 -10.60 -19.66
N SER A 254 17.14 -11.12 -19.52
CA SER A 254 17.48 -12.03 -18.42
C SER A 254 17.40 -11.36 -17.06
N TYR A 255 17.72 -10.06 -16.96
CA TYR A 255 17.53 -9.30 -15.73
C TYR A 255 16.03 -9.07 -15.48
N ILE A 256 15.32 -8.59 -16.50
CA ILE A 256 13.88 -8.27 -16.41
C ILE A 256 13.05 -9.49 -16.01
N SER A 257 13.26 -10.62 -16.68
CA SER A 257 12.57 -11.89 -16.37
C SER A 257 12.94 -12.47 -15.00
N GLY A 258 14.02 -12.01 -14.38
CA GLY A 258 14.41 -12.37 -13.02
C GLY A 258 13.78 -11.50 -11.94
N LEU A 259 13.06 -10.42 -12.31
CA LEU A 259 12.43 -9.54 -11.35
C LEU A 259 11.16 -10.17 -10.77
N PRO A 260 10.95 -10.09 -9.44
CA PRO A 260 9.68 -10.48 -8.85
C PRO A 260 8.59 -9.45 -9.14
N ASP A 261 7.34 -9.87 -8.99
CA ASP A 261 6.21 -8.96 -8.93
C ASP A 261 6.34 -7.98 -7.76
N VAL A 262 5.76 -6.79 -7.92
CA VAL A 262 5.85 -5.70 -6.96
C VAL A 262 4.65 -5.76 -6.01
N GLY A 263 4.96 -5.79 -4.71
CA GLY A 263 3.95 -5.83 -3.65
C GLY A 263 4.50 -6.31 -2.31
N GLY A 264 5.64 -7.01 -2.32
CA GLY A 264 6.30 -7.46 -1.10
C GLY A 264 5.34 -8.28 -0.23
N PRO A 265 5.12 -7.91 1.04
CA PRO A 265 4.19 -8.62 1.92
C PRO A 265 2.77 -8.76 1.38
N LEU A 266 2.29 -7.83 0.55
CA LEU A 266 0.95 -7.90 -0.05
C LEU A 266 0.78 -9.12 -0.95
N LEU A 267 1.81 -9.49 -1.70
CA LEU A 267 1.80 -10.71 -2.53
C LEU A 267 1.77 -11.96 -1.65
N LEU A 268 2.52 -11.97 -0.55
CA LEU A 268 2.50 -13.06 0.42
C LEU A 268 1.12 -13.20 1.08
N HIS A 269 0.49 -12.08 1.43
CA HIS A 269 -0.86 -12.07 1.98
C HIS A 269 -1.88 -12.53 0.96
N GLN A 270 -1.76 -12.15 -0.31
CA GLN A 270 -2.66 -12.60 -1.36
C GLN A 270 -2.52 -14.10 -1.64
N ALA A 271 -1.28 -14.62 -1.63
CA ALA A 271 -0.99 -16.04 -1.90
C ALA A 271 -1.27 -16.97 -0.72
N TYR A 272 -1.42 -16.43 0.50
CA TYR A 272 -1.60 -17.21 1.72
C TYR A 272 -2.79 -18.18 1.63
N GLN A 273 -2.54 -19.44 1.99
CA GLN A 273 -3.58 -20.47 2.04
C GLN A 273 -4.05 -20.66 3.48
N PRO A 274 -5.35 -20.49 3.79
CA PRO A 274 -5.83 -20.59 5.16
C PRO A 274 -5.82 -22.03 5.66
N GLU A 275 -5.35 -22.19 6.89
CA GLU A 275 -5.42 -23.45 7.64
C GLU A 275 -6.59 -23.42 8.63
N ALA A 276 -6.83 -24.51 9.36
CA ALA A 276 -7.85 -24.52 10.39
C ALA A 276 -7.55 -23.49 11.49
N CYS A 277 -8.59 -22.83 12.00
CA CYS A 277 -8.45 -21.90 13.11
C CYS A 277 -7.93 -22.59 14.38
N GLY A 278 -7.22 -21.83 15.22
CA GLY A 278 -6.79 -22.30 16.53
C GLY A 278 -7.98 -22.59 17.45
N ASP A 279 -7.71 -23.26 18.57
CA ASP A 279 -8.74 -23.60 19.55
C ASP A 279 -9.49 -22.34 20.02
N GLY A 280 -10.81 -22.32 19.76
CA GLY A 280 -11.70 -21.22 20.16
C GLY A 280 -11.77 -20.05 19.18
N GLU A 281 -10.96 -20.02 18.12
CA GLU A 281 -11.05 -19.02 17.05
C GLU A 281 -12.11 -19.40 15.99
N GLY A 282 -12.68 -18.39 15.33
CA GLY A 282 -13.79 -18.56 14.39
C GLY A 282 -15.06 -17.87 14.89
N ILE A 283 -16.22 -18.46 14.61
CA ILE A 283 -17.49 -18.03 15.20
C ILE A 283 -17.96 -19.09 16.19
N ASP A 284 -18.19 -18.67 17.44
CA ASP A 284 -18.63 -19.55 18.52
C ASP A 284 -20.13 -19.91 18.42
N SER A 285 -20.61 -20.77 19.33
CA SER A 285 -22.01 -21.17 19.38
C SER A 285 -23.00 -20.07 19.79
N ASN A 286 -22.50 -18.90 20.24
CA ASN A 286 -23.30 -17.71 20.49
C ASN A 286 -23.30 -16.74 19.30
N GLY A 287 -22.63 -17.08 18.20
CA GLY A 287 -22.50 -16.23 17.02
C GLY A 287 -21.46 -15.12 17.17
N LEU A 288 -20.52 -15.24 18.11
CA LEU A 288 -19.46 -14.25 18.34
C LEU A 288 -18.20 -14.62 17.54
N LEU A 289 -17.64 -13.66 16.82
CA LEU A 289 -16.35 -13.76 16.16
C LEU A 289 -15.24 -13.67 17.19
N ILE A 290 -14.44 -14.73 17.29
CA ILE A 290 -13.32 -14.86 18.20
C ILE A 290 -12.02 -14.99 17.40
N TRP A 291 -11.06 -14.16 17.75
CA TRP A 291 -9.68 -14.23 17.26
C TRP A 291 -8.70 -13.89 18.39
N ASN A 292 -7.45 -14.32 18.24
CA ASN A 292 -6.34 -13.90 19.08
C ASN A 292 -5.43 -12.92 18.33
N GLY A 293 -4.72 -12.06 19.07
CA GLY A 293 -3.75 -11.12 18.47
C GLY A 293 -4.12 -9.64 18.59
N GLY A 294 -5.16 -9.29 19.36
CA GLY A 294 -5.51 -7.91 19.73
C GLY A 294 -6.61 -7.28 18.86
N SER A 295 -6.80 -5.97 18.97
CA SER A 295 -7.91 -5.26 18.34
C SER A 295 -7.79 -5.21 16.81
N ALA A 296 -8.92 -5.21 16.12
CA ALA A 296 -9.04 -5.29 14.66
C ALA A 296 -9.80 -4.10 14.07
N ARG A 297 -9.48 -3.67 12.85
CA ARG A 297 -10.24 -2.63 12.14
C ARG A 297 -11.14 -3.17 11.03
N TYR A 298 -10.81 -4.34 10.50
CA TYR A 298 -11.60 -4.97 9.44
C TYR A 298 -11.84 -6.43 9.78
N LEU A 299 -13.12 -6.82 9.75
CA LEU A 299 -13.58 -8.17 9.98
C LEU A 299 -14.22 -8.68 8.71
N TYR A 300 -13.81 -9.87 8.28
CA TYR A 300 -14.38 -10.56 7.14
C TYR A 300 -14.80 -11.96 7.53
N VAL A 301 -15.96 -12.36 7.02
CA VAL A 301 -16.37 -13.76 6.92
C VAL A 301 -16.61 -14.04 5.45
N LEU A 302 -15.85 -15.00 4.92
CA LEU A 302 -15.80 -15.34 3.50
C LEU A 302 -16.21 -16.80 3.31
N GLU A 303 -16.61 -17.14 2.09
CA GLU A 303 -16.69 -18.53 1.68
C GLU A 303 -15.30 -19.18 1.60
N VAL A 304 -15.24 -20.50 1.80
CA VAL A 304 -14.00 -21.26 1.57
C VAL A 304 -13.61 -21.17 0.10
N GLY A 305 -12.37 -20.79 -0.19
CA GLY A 305 -11.86 -20.61 -1.55
C GLY A 305 -11.97 -19.18 -2.08
N SER A 306 -12.56 -18.25 -1.31
CA SER A 306 -12.47 -16.82 -1.61
C SER A 306 -11.02 -16.34 -1.60
N MET A 307 -10.74 -15.35 -2.44
CA MET A 307 -9.46 -14.64 -2.42
C MET A 307 -9.27 -13.92 -1.08
N ASN A 308 -8.01 -13.80 -0.66
CA ASN A 308 -7.67 -12.99 0.51
C ASN A 308 -7.97 -11.51 0.23
N PRO A 309 -8.63 -10.78 1.15
CA PRO A 309 -8.80 -9.34 1.04
C PRO A 309 -7.45 -8.63 0.88
N GLY A 310 -7.41 -7.65 -0.03
CA GLY A 310 -6.24 -6.85 -0.35
C GLY A 310 -6.48 -5.35 -0.23
N LEU A 311 -5.70 -4.56 -0.96
CA LEU A 311 -5.82 -3.09 -0.99
C LEU A 311 -7.05 -2.64 -1.80
N PRO A 312 -7.77 -1.60 -1.36
CA PRO A 312 -8.86 -1.01 -2.13
C PRO A 312 -8.36 -0.27 -3.37
N PRO A 313 -9.26 0.05 -4.33
CA PRO A 313 -10.70 -0.26 -4.31
C PRO A 313 -11.07 -1.60 -4.96
N ASN A 314 -10.11 -2.34 -5.52
CA ASN A 314 -10.38 -3.50 -6.37
C ASN A 314 -10.17 -4.85 -5.66
N LEU A 315 -9.40 -4.91 -4.56
CA LEU A 315 -9.09 -6.17 -3.87
C LEU A 315 -9.66 -6.25 -2.45
N ASP A 316 -10.25 -5.17 -1.94
CA ASP A 316 -10.74 -5.11 -0.56
C ASP A 316 -12.07 -5.83 -0.34
N LEU A 317 -12.85 -6.11 -1.40
CA LEU A 317 -14.09 -6.86 -1.31
C LEU A 317 -14.13 -8.04 -2.28
N PRO A 318 -13.40 -9.14 -1.98
CA PRO A 318 -13.32 -10.29 -2.88
C PRO A 318 -14.66 -11.03 -3.02
N ASP A 319 -14.84 -11.71 -4.15
CA ASP A 319 -15.97 -12.59 -4.38
C ASP A 319 -16.08 -13.67 -3.28
N GLY A 320 -17.32 -13.95 -2.87
CA GLY A 320 -17.62 -14.83 -1.73
C GLY A 320 -17.49 -14.16 -0.36
N THR A 321 -17.35 -12.82 -0.30
CA THR A 321 -17.51 -12.09 0.97
C THR A 321 -18.96 -12.16 1.45
N LEU A 322 -19.20 -12.88 2.55
CA LEU A 322 -20.52 -13.00 3.18
C LEU A 322 -20.81 -11.83 4.12
N TRP A 323 -19.78 -11.40 4.84
CA TRP A 323 -19.85 -10.25 5.73
C TRP A 323 -18.53 -9.51 5.79
N ARG A 324 -18.61 -8.19 5.77
CA ARG A 324 -17.48 -7.30 6.04
C ARG A 324 -17.91 -6.15 6.92
N ALA A 325 -17.20 -5.96 8.02
CA ALA A 325 -17.37 -4.85 8.94
C ALA A 325 -16.06 -4.08 9.10
N ASP A 326 -16.17 -2.76 9.05
CA ASP A 326 -15.08 -1.81 9.15
C ASP A 326 -15.32 -0.90 10.36
N VAL A 327 -14.26 -0.39 10.97
CA VAL A 327 -14.29 0.83 11.79
C VAL A 327 -13.40 1.89 11.17
N PHE A 328 -13.91 3.13 11.14
CA PHE A 328 -13.15 4.27 10.63
C PHE A 328 -11.93 4.57 11.49
N PHE A 329 -10.96 5.28 10.91
CA PHE A 329 -9.66 5.53 11.53
C PHE A 329 -9.75 6.23 12.89
N ASP A 330 -10.76 7.08 13.07
CA ASP A 330 -11.08 7.84 14.28
C ASP A 330 -12.00 7.11 15.27
N VAL A 331 -12.44 5.89 14.93
CA VAL A 331 -13.27 5.02 15.77
C VAL A 331 -12.37 3.95 16.42
N PRO A 332 -12.59 3.61 17.71
CA PRO A 332 -11.88 2.51 18.35
C PRO A 332 -11.99 1.20 17.56
N ALA A 333 -10.88 0.47 17.50
CA ALA A 333 -10.82 -0.86 16.90
C ALA A 333 -11.80 -1.84 17.58
N PHE A 334 -12.26 -2.84 16.83
CA PHE A 334 -13.02 -3.95 17.36
C PHE A 334 -12.18 -4.76 18.35
N GLU A 335 -12.78 -5.10 19.49
CA GLU A 335 -12.28 -6.15 20.37
C GLU A 335 -12.87 -7.50 19.94
N SER A 336 -12.13 -8.59 20.24
CA SER A 336 -12.59 -9.96 20.02
C SER A 336 -13.93 -10.21 20.72
N GLY A 337 -14.86 -10.91 20.05
CA GLY A 337 -16.22 -11.16 20.55
C GLY A 337 -17.31 -10.32 19.87
N VAL A 338 -17.10 -9.83 18.64
CA VAL A 338 -18.14 -9.13 17.87
C VAL A 338 -19.19 -10.12 17.38
N ALA A 339 -20.47 -9.84 17.60
CA ALA A 339 -21.56 -10.68 17.08
C ALA A 339 -21.67 -10.59 15.55
N TYR A 340 -21.72 -11.73 14.88
CA TYR A 340 -21.83 -11.81 13.42
C TYR A 340 -23.07 -11.06 12.90
N GLY A 341 -22.86 -10.19 11.91
CA GLY A 341 -23.93 -9.36 11.32
C GLY A 341 -24.41 -8.23 12.21
N THR A 342 -23.73 -7.95 13.33
CA THR A 342 -24.02 -6.82 14.20
C THR A 342 -22.83 -5.87 14.23
N LEU A 343 -23.12 -4.57 14.20
CA LEU A 343 -22.11 -3.52 14.30
C LEU A 343 -22.21 -2.80 15.65
N PRO A 344 -21.09 -2.58 16.36
CA PRO A 344 -21.06 -1.59 17.43
C PRO A 344 -21.27 -0.17 16.87
N GLU A 345 -21.53 0.77 17.77
CA GLU A 345 -21.66 2.19 17.41
C GLU A 345 -20.38 2.70 16.71
N GLY A 346 -20.54 3.44 15.62
CA GLY A 346 -19.42 3.99 14.83
C GLY A 346 -18.82 3.02 13.79
N ALA A 347 -19.16 1.73 13.83
CA ALA A 347 -18.75 0.78 12.80
C ALA A 347 -19.65 0.83 11.55
N LEU A 348 -19.13 0.35 10.43
CA LEU A 348 -19.80 0.31 9.14
C LEU A 348 -19.77 -1.11 8.54
N GLN A 349 -20.90 -1.56 8.01
CA GLN A 349 -20.96 -2.78 7.21
C GLN A 349 -20.72 -2.43 5.74
N ARG A 350 -19.75 -3.10 5.13
CA ARG A 350 -19.46 -2.99 3.69
C ARG A 350 -20.11 -4.10 2.88
N ALA A 351 -20.23 -5.29 3.46
CA ALA A 351 -20.91 -6.42 2.85
C ALA A 351 -21.81 -7.15 3.87
N PRO A 352 -23.06 -7.48 3.52
CA PRO A 352 -23.76 -6.95 2.33
C PRO A 352 -23.95 -5.43 2.45
N ALA A 353 -23.97 -4.71 1.33
CA ALA A 353 -24.14 -3.24 1.34
C ALA A 353 -25.45 -2.79 2.01
N GLN A 354 -26.47 -3.66 2.04
CA GLN A 354 -27.74 -3.42 2.74
C GLN A 354 -28.23 -4.72 3.40
N GLY A 355 -28.94 -4.57 4.51
CA GLY A 355 -29.52 -5.70 5.25
C GLY A 355 -28.53 -6.39 6.18
N THR A 356 -28.89 -7.59 6.64
CA THR A 356 -28.03 -8.44 7.47
C THR A 356 -27.33 -9.47 6.59
N PRO A 357 -26.11 -9.92 6.94
CA PRO A 357 -25.46 -11.01 6.22
C PRO A 357 -26.28 -12.30 6.30
N GLU A 358 -26.02 -13.21 5.35
CA GLU A 358 -26.68 -14.52 5.33
C GLU A 358 -26.34 -15.35 6.57
N VAL A 359 -27.30 -16.12 7.07
CA VAL A 359 -27.08 -16.98 8.24
C VAL A 359 -26.11 -18.10 7.88
N LEU A 360 -25.06 -18.25 8.69
CA LEU A 360 -24.10 -19.33 8.53
C LEU A 360 -24.75 -20.68 8.80
N GLN A 361 -24.54 -21.62 7.88
CA GLN A 361 -25.03 -23.00 7.99
C GLN A 361 -24.15 -23.82 8.94
N SER A 362 -24.75 -24.34 10.02
CA SER A 362 -24.09 -25.24 10.97
C SER A 362 -23.45 -26.43 10.25
N GLY A 363 -22.20 -26.74 10.61
CA GLY A 363 -21.38 -27.79 10.00
C GLY A 363 -20.71 -27.42 8.67
N LYS A 364 -21.01 -26.25 8.08
CA LYS A 364 -20.29 -25.73 6.90
C LYS A 364 -19.04 -24.97 7.36
N GLN A 365 -17.96 -25.09 6.58
CA GLN A 365 -16.74 -24.32 6.79
C GLN A 365 -16.82 -22.94 6.11
N TYR A 366 -16.18 -21.97 6.74
CA TYR A 366 -16.03 -20.59 6.28
C TYR A 366 -14.63 -20.09 6.58
N TYR A 367 -14.27 -18.99 5.95
CA TYR A 367 -12.97 -18.37 6.11
C TYR A 367 -13.10 -17.08 6.93
N LEU A 368 -12.50 -17.09 8.11
CA LEU A 368 -12.33 -15.90 8.96
C LEU A 368 -11.06 -15.16 8.53
N TYR A 369 -11.22 -13.88 8.20
CA TYR A 369 -10.11 -13.00 7.88
C TYR A 369 -10.23 -11.71 8.71
N VAL A 370 -9.27 -11.47 9.58
CA VAL A 370 -9.27 -10.35 10.54
C VAL A 370 -8.02 -9.53 10.31
N LEU A 371 -8.20 -8.22 10.17
CA LEU A 371 -7.11 -7.28 9.93
C LEU A 371 -6.99 -6.28 11.09
N ARG A 372 -5.77 -6.08 11.58
CA ARG A 372 -5.45 -4.96 12.47
C ARG A 372 -5.67 -3.64 11.74
N ASP A 373 -5.16 -3.59 10.52
CA ASP A 373 -5.37 -2.54 9.55
C ASP A 373 -5.15 -3.13 8.14
N ILE A 374 -5.35 -2.36 7.07
CA ILE A 374 -5.19 -2.86 5.71
C ILE A 374 -3.78 -3.45 5.53
N ALA A 375 -3.73 -4.64 4.90
CA ALA A 375 -2.51 -5.44 4.69
C ALA A 375 -1.84 -6.00 5.96
N ILE A 376 -2.43 -5.85 7.15
CA ILE A 376 -1.83 -6.32 8.42
C ILE A 376 -2.77 -7.36 9.06
N PRO A 377 -2.64 -8.65 8.70
CA PRO A 377 -3.53 -9.68 9.21
C PRO A 377 -3.27 -10.03 10.67
N ILE A 378 -4.36 -10.33 11.38
CA ILE A 378 -4.37 -10.90 12.74
C ILE A 378 -4.72 -12.39 12.67
N ALA A 379 -5.84 -12.72 12.03
CA ALA A 379 -6.30 -14.09 11.84
C ALA A 379 -6.68 -14.33 10.38
N ARG A 380 -6.31 -15.50 9.85
CA ARG A 380 -6.58 -15.93 8.49
C ARG A 380 -6.76 -17.45 8.50
N CYS A 381 -7.96 -17.91 8.85
CA CYS A 381 -8.16 -19.34 9.11
C CYS A 381 -9.58 -19.82 8.80
N LEU A 382 -9.71 -21.13 8.62
CA LEU A 382 -10.97 -21.82 8.35
C LEU A 382 -11.61 -22.28 9.66
N PHE A 383 -12.88 -21.93 9.86
CA PHE A 383 -13.69 -22.40 10.98
C PHE A 383 -14.93 -23.13 10.48
N THR A 384 -15.47 -24.02 11.31
CA THR A 384 -16.78 -24.66 11.06
C THR A 384 -17.84 -23.95 11.88
N ALA A 385 -18.88 -23.42 11.22
CA ALA A 385 -19.97 -22.77 11.93
C ALA A 385 -20.74 -23.78 12.79
N GLN A 386 -21.13 -23.39 14.00
CA GLN A 386 -21.82 -24.24 14.97
C GLN A 386 -23.34 -24.07 14.94
#